data_AF-A0A9N8YLL3-F1
#
_entry.id   AF-A0A9N8YLL3-F1
#
_cell.length_a   1.000
_cell.length_b   1.000
_cell.length_c   1.000
_cell.angle_alpha   90.00
_cell.angle_beta   90.00
_cell.angle_gamma   90.00
#
_symmetry.space_group_name_H-M   'P 1'
#
loop_
_entity.id
_entity.type
_entity.pdbx_description
1 polymer ?
#
loop_
_entity_poly.entity_id
_entity_poly.type
_entity_poly.pdbx_seq_one_letter_code
_entity_poly.pdbx_strand_id
1 'polypeptide(L)'
;MLLDRILSLKEFSGFIIIEDTILQSGRLLIKEFVKSITKNDKRNLVILCVESSPQSFLDNITIQQRIVVVDAYSRIGGYDMDDDESSNPNVHFIKSLNNISEIATLVQNLINEGKYHRSESPSPNNA
;
A
#
# COMPACT_ATOMS: atom_id res chain seq x y z
N MET A 1 12.03 -7.14 -20.45
CA MET A 1 11.43 -8.50 -20.54
C MET A 1 9.99 -8.45 -20.04
N LEU A 2 9.21 -9.54 -20.17
CA LEU A 2 7.82 -9.60 -19.70
C LEU A 2 7.71 -9.33 -18.18
N LEU A 3 8.61 -9.91 -17.39
CA LEU A 3 8.68 -9.69 -15.95
C LEU A 3 8.78 -8.21 -15.58
N ASP A 4 9.66 -7.44 -16.24
CA ASP A 4 9.80 -6.00 -15.99
C ASP A 4 8.51 -5.23 -16.29
N ARG A 5 7.76 -5.65 -17.31
CA ARG A 5 6.47 -5.02 -17.68
C ARG A 5 5.40 -5.32 -16.63
N ILE A 6 5.39 -6.53 -16.06
CA ILE A 6 4.53 -6.90 -14.94
C ILE A 6 4.90 -6.11 -13.68
N LEU A 7 6.19 -6.10 -13.32
CA LEU A 7 6.70 -5.39 -12.14
C LEU A 7 6.56 -3.86 -12.21
N SER A 8 6.44 -3.30 -13.41
CA SER A 8 6.14 -1.88 -13.64
C SER A 8 4.67 -1.59 -13.92
N LEU A 9 3.78 -2.58 -13.75
CA LEU A 9 2.34 -2.47 -14.00
C LEU A 9 1.97 -1.98 -15.41
N LYS A 10 2.86 -2.18 -16.38
CA LYS A 10 2.66 -1.89 -17.82
C LYS A 10 1.99 -3.05 -18.55
N GLU A 11 2.06 -4.26 -17.99
CA GLU A 11 1.29 -5.42 -18.40
C GLU A 11 0.19 -5.66 -17.36
N PHE A 12 -1.06 -5.80 -17.79
CA PHE A 12 -2.15 -6.08 -16.85
C PHE A 12 -2.02 -7.52 -16.34
N SER A 13 -2.19 -7.71 -15.04
CA SER A 13 -2.23 -9.01 -14.40
C SER A 13 -3.26 -8.96 -13.28
N GLY A 14 -4.34 -9.73 -13.43
CA GLY A 14 -5.44 -9.71 -12.45
C GLY A 14 -5.08 -10.36 -11.12
N PHE A 15 -4.12 -11.29 -11.12
CA PHE A 15 -3.66 -11.98 -9.93
C PHE A 15 -2.23 -12.49 -10.14
N ILE A 16 -1.38 -12.33 -9.12
CA ILE A 16 0.01 -12.78 -9.13
C ILE A 16 0.27 -13.50 -7.81
N ILE A 17 0.79 -14.72 -7.88
CA ILE A 17 1.30 -15.46 -6.72
C ILE A 17 2.82 -15.36 -6.74
N ILE A 18 3.40 -15.04 -5.58
CA ILE A 18 4.85 -15.11 -5.35
C ILE A 18 5.06 -16.20 -4.32
N GLU A 19 5.63 -17.32 -4.76
CA GLU A 19 6.08 -18.39 -3.87
C GLU A 19 7.50 -18.08 -3.40
N ASP A 20 7.76 -18.24 -2.11
CA ASP A 20 9.05 -17.93 -1.51
C ASP A 20 9.51 -19.01 -0.52
N THR A 21 10.71 -18.82 0.01
CA THR A 21 11.27 -19.69 1.06
C THR A 21 11.92 -18.83 2.13
N ILE A 22 12.22 -19.44 3.29
CA ILE A 22 12.97 -18.76 4.36
C ILE A 22 14.34 -18.25 3.85
N LEU A 23 14.98 -18.99 2.94
CA LEU A 23 16.28 -18.61 2.37
C LEU A 23 16.18 -17.46 1.36
N GLN A 24 15.03 -17.31 0.71
CA GLN A 24 14.80 -16.29 -0.30
C GLN A 24 13.37 -15.76 -0.17
N SER A 25 13.18 -14.81 0.74
CA SER A 25 11.86 -14.24 0.99
C SER A 25 11.40 -13.35 -0.16
N GLY A 26 10.16 -13.56 -0.58
CA GLY A 26 9.42 -12.75 -1.54
C GLY A 26 9.14 -11.35 -1.03
N ARG A 27 9.32 -11.10 0.29
CA ARG A 27 9.23 -9.77 0.91
C ARG A 27 10.10 -8.74 0.18
N LEU A 28 11.30 -9.11 -0.25
CA LEU A 28 12.19 -8.19 -0.98
C LEU A 28 11.62 -7.83 -2.35
N LEU A 29 11.08 -8.82 -3.08
CA LEU A 29 10.46 -8.59 -4.38
C LEU A 29 9.24 -7.68 -4.26
N ILE A 30 8.38 -7.94 -3.28
CA ILE A 30 7.19 -7.11 -3.01
C ILE A 30 7.62 -5.69 -2.63
N LYS A 31 8.68 -5.52 -1.83
CA LYS A 31 9.19 -4.19 -1.45
C LYS A 31 9.68 -3.39 -2.66
N GLU A 32 10.41 -4.02 -3.58
CA GLU A 32 10.85 -3.37 -4.82
C GLU A 32 9.68 -3.05 -5.74
N PHE A 33 8.69 -3.93 -5.82
CA PHE A 33 7.44 -3.68 -6.55
C PHE A 33 6.71 -2.45 -6.01
N VAL A 34 6.54 -2.37 -4.68
CA VAL A 34 5.92 -1.21 -4.04
C VAL A 34 6.73 0.06 -4.27
N LYS A 35 8.06 0.05 -4.12
CA LYS A 35 8.92 1.21 -4.43
C LYS A 35 8.75 1.70 -5.87
N SER A 36 8.60 0.78 -6.82
CA SER A 36 8.38 1.14 -8.23
C SER A 36 7.04 1.85 -8.41
N ILE A 37 5.97 1.32 -7.79
CA ILE A 37 4.63 1.91 -7.81
C ILE A 37 4.65 3.29 -7.15
N THR A 38 5.27 3.42 -5.98
CA THR A 38 5.29 4.68 -5.21
C THR A 38 6.25 5.73 -5.77
N LYS A 39 7.05 5.42 -6.79
CA LYS A 39 7.89 6.42 -7.47
C LYS A 39 7.29 6.87 -8.79
N ASN A 40 6.68 5.95 -9.54
CA ASN A 40 6.41 6.16 -10.96
C ASN A 40 4.93 6.08 -11.32
N ASP A 41 4.06 5.67 -10.40
CA ASP A 41 2.64 5.47 -10.67
C ASP A 41 1.77 6.37 -9.77
N LYS A 42 0.56 6.70 -10.24
CA LYS A 42 -0.44 7.47 -9.48
C LYS A 42 -1.49 6.56 -8.83
N ARG A 43 -1.32 5.24 -8.90
CA ARG A 43 -2.24 4.26 -8.30
C ARG A 43 -2.16 4.30 -6.77
N ASN A 44 -3.31 4.13 -6.14
CA ASN A 44 -3.39 3.90 -4.70
C ASN A 44 -2.97 2.46 -4.40
N LEU A 45 -2.26 2.26 -3.30
CA LEU A 45 -1.84 0.93 -2.85
C LEU A 45 -2.60 0.54 -1.60
N VAL A 46 -3.06 -0.71 -1.55
CA VAL A 46 -3.62 -1.33 -0.34
C VAL A 46 -2.74 -2.50 0.03
N ILE A 47 -2.25 -2.53 1.27
CA ILE A 47 -1.35 -3.56 1.79
C ILE A 47 -2.01 -4.23 2.97
N LEU A 48 -2.11 -5.56 2.95
CA LEU A 48 -2.54 -6.36 4.10
C LEU A 48 -1.31 -7.00 4.76
N CYS A 49 -1.07 -6.66 6.01
CA CYS A 49 0.05 -7.19 6.79
C CYS A 49 -0.47 -8.26 7.75
N VAL A 50 -0.18 -9.53 7.47
CA VAL A 50 -0.62 -10.68 8.29
C VAL A 50 0.51 -11.24 9.14
N GLU A 51 1.71 -11.38 8.57
CA GLU A 51 2.84 -12.11 9.19
C GLU A 51 4.03 -11.20 9.54
N SER A 52 3.89 -9.90 9.36
CA SER A 52 4.97 -8.95 9.65
C SER A 52 4.43 -7.59 10.02
N SER A 53 5.18 -6.85 10.85
CA SER A 53 4.82 -5.48 11.18
C SER A 53 4.79 -4.61 9.91
N PRO A 54 3.76 -3.76 9.77
CA PRO A 54 3.72 -2.79 8.68
C PRO A 54 4.91 -1.86 8.64
N GLN A 55 5.40 -1.43 9.81
CA GLN A 55 6.49 -0.46 9.91
C GLN A 55 7.75 -0.98 9.22
N SER A 56 8.16 -2.21 9.54
CA SER A 56 9.32 -2.87 8.90
C SER A 56 9.17 -2.98 7.38
N PHE A 57 7.93 -3.07 6.87
CA PHE A 57 7.68 -3.12 5.44
C PHE A 57 7.90 -1.74 4.79
N LEU A 58 7.35 -0.69 5.40
CA LEU A 58 7.39 0.68 4.92
C LEU A 58 8.76 1.37 5.06
N ASP A 59 9.63 0.88 5.95
CA ASP A 59 10.97 1.42 6.14
C ASP A 59 11.72 1.59 4.80
N ASN A 60 12.31 2.76 4.57
CA ASN A 60 13.06 3.09 3.35
C ASN A 60 12.24 3.09 2.05
N ILE A 61 10.91 3.22 2.13
CA ILE A 61 10.06 3.51 0.97
C ILE A 61 9.76 5.01 0.97
N THR A 62 10.09 5.70 -0.11
CA THR A 62 9.62 7.08 -0.33
C THR A 62 8.16 7.00 -0.75
N ILE A 63 7.26 7.54 0.08
CA ILE A 63 5.81 7.44 -0.12
C ILE A 63 5.31 8.80 -0.60
N GLN A 64 5.04 8.90 -1.91
CA GLN A 64 4.47 10.09 -2.55
C GLN A 64 2.97 9.94 -2.85
N GLN A 65 2.46 8.71 -2.73
CA GLN A 65 1.11 8.31 -3.08
C GLN A 65 0.42 7.74 -1.85
N ARG A 66 -0.91 7.73 -1.90
CA ARG A 66 -1.74 7.18 -0.84
C ARG A 66 -1.54 5.67 -0.73
N ILE A 67 -1.10 5.23 0.45
CA ILE A 67 -1.01 3.82 0.84
C ILE A 67 -2.00 3.59 1.98
N VAL A 68 -2.81 2.55 1.86
CA VAL A 68 -3.69 2.06 2.91
C VAL A 68 -3.10 0.77 3.44
N VAL A 69 -2.75 0.75 4.72
CA VAL A 69 -2.21 -0.41 5.41
C VAL A 69 -3.30 -1.01 6.26
N VAL A 70 -3.59 -2.28 6.04
CA VAL A 70 -4.49 -3.09 6.84
C VAL A 70 -3.62 -3.95 7.76
N ASP A 71 -3.56 -3.59 9.04
CA ASP A 71 -2.69 -4.25 10.01
C ASP A 71 -3.43 -5.39 10.72
N ALA A 72 -3.21 -6.62 10.25
CA ALA A 72 -3.66 -7.84 10.91
C ALA A 72 -2.60 -8.46 11.83
N TYR A 73 -1.35 -8.00 11.74
CA TYR A 73 -0.21 -8.58 12.45
C TYR A 73 -0.19 -8.16 13.91
N SER A 74 -0.26 -6.84 14.18
CA SER A 74 0.04 -6.30 15.51
C SER A 74 -0.98 -6.71 16.57
N ARG A 75 -2.24 -6.95 16.17
CA ARG A 75 -3.30 -7.45 17.08
C ARG A 75 -3.13 -8.91 17.49
N ILE A 76 -2.51 -9.74 16.66
CA ILE A 76 -2.29 -11.17 16.98
C ILE A 76 -1.16 -11.31 18.02
N GLY A 77 -0.16 -10.44 17.97
CA GLY A 77 1.02 -10.49 18.84
C GLY A 77 0.87 -9.83 20.21
N GLY A 78 -0.22 -9.10 20.49
CA GLY A 78 -0.39 -8.38 21.75
C GLY A 78 0.65 -7.27 22.00
N TYR A 79 1.30 -6.78 20.93
CA TYR A 79 2.16 -5.61 21.04
C TYR A 79 1.27 -4.40 21.28
N ASP A 80 1.45 -3.74 22.43
CA ASP A 80 0.89 -2.42 22.66
C ASP A 80 1.35 -1.52 21.52
N MET A 81 0.38 -1.10 20.73
CA MET A 81 0.59 -0.13 19.69
C MET A 81 0.79 1.18 20.42
N ASP A 82 2.04 1.51 20.75
CA ASP A 82 2.38 2.92 20.91
C ASP A 82 1.81 3.62 19.67
N ASP A 83 1.05 4.69 19.89
CA ASP A 83 0.35 5.46 18.85
C ASP A 83 1.35 6.20 17.95
N ASP A 84 2.30 5.48 17.35
CA ASP A 84 3.07 5.92 16.20
C ASP A 84 2.12 5.86 15.00
N GLU A 85 1.24 6.86 14.93
CA GLU A 85 0.75 7.33 13.66
C GLU A 85 1.96 7.56 12.77
N SER A 86 2.00 6.89 11.62
CA SER A 86 2.99 7.20 10.59
C SER A 86 3.04 8.72 10.39
N SER A 87 4.22 9.30 10.57
CA SER A 87 4.46 10.72 10.29
C SER A 87 4.20 11.10 8.84
N ASN A 88 4.04 10.11 7.94
CA ASN A 88 3.67 10.34 6.56
C ASN A 88 2.15 10.44 6.40
N PRO A 89 1.60 11.60 5.98
CA PRO A 89 0.16 11.82 5.84
C PRO A 89 -0.47 11.02 4.70
N ASN A 90 0.33 10.42 3.82
CA ASN A 90 -0.15 9.57 2.73
C ASN A 90 -0.32 8.10 3.16
N VAL A 91 0.00 7.74 4.40
CA VAL A 91 -0.15 6.36 4.90
C VAL A 91 -1.28 6.31 5.90
N HIS A 92 -2.29 5.51 5.61
CA HIS A 92 -3.46 5.33 6.47
C HIS A 92 -3.49 3.92 7.04
N PHE A 93 -3.55 3.79 8.36
CA PHE A 93 -3.57 2.50 9.04
C PHE A 93 -5.01 2.10 9.43
N ILE A 94 -5.42 0.91 9.01
CA ILE A 94 -6.62 0.23 9.48
C ILE A 94 -6.20 -0.76 10.55
N LYS A 95 -6.34 -0.35 11.81
CA LYS A 95 -5.94 -1.15 12.98
C LYS A 95 -7.02 -2.11 13.47
N SER A 96 -8.28 -1.97 13.03
CA SER A 96 -9.42 -2.80 13.47
C SER A 96 -10.00 -3.61 12.33
N LEU A 97 -9.98 -4.95 12.47
CA LEU A 97 -10.49 -5.89 11.47
C LEU A 97 -11.81 -6.53 11.87
N ASN A 98 -12.44 -6.04 12.93
CA ASN A 98 -13.58 -6.71 13.55
C ASN A 98 -14.84 -6.69 12.67
N ASN A 99 -14.81 -5.98 11.53
CA ASN A 99 -15.90 -5.92 10.56
C ASN A 99 -15.37 -5.74 9.12
N ILE A 100 -15.45 -6.80 8.31
CA ILE A 100 -15.05 -6.78 6.88
C ILE A 100 -15.76 -5.68 6.10
N SER A 101 -17.02 -5.40 6.43
CA SER A 101 -17.81 -4.36 5.77
C SER A 101 -17.27 -2.95 6.03
N GLU A 102 -16.71 -2.71 7.22
CA GLU A 102 -16.08 -1.42 7.56
C GLU A 102 -14.77 -1.22 6.79
N ILE A 103 -13.96 -2.28 6.64
CA ILE A 103 -12.74 -2.25 5.82
C ILE A 103 -13.11 -1.94 4.37
N ALA A 104 -14.10 -2.63 3.81
CA ALA A 104 -14.55 -2.40 2.45
C ALA A 104 -15.04 -0.95 2.25
N THR A 105 -15.79 -0.43 3.23
CA THR A 105 -16.30 0.94 3.22
C THR A 105 -15.17 1.97 3.31
N LEU A 106 -14.18 1.75 4.20
CA LEU A 106 -13.04 2.64 4.35
C LEU A 106 -12.18 2.66 3.08
N VAL A 107 -11.90 1.49 2.50
CA VAL A 107 -11.18 1.38 1.23
C VAL A 107 -11.94 2.11 0.12
N GLN A 108 -13.26 1.95 0.05
CA GLN A 108 -14.09 2.63 -0.95
C GLN A 108 -14.08 4.16 -0.77
N ASN A 109 -14.15 4.65 0.48
CA ASN A 109 -14.09 6.08 0.78
C ASN A 109 -12.72 6.68 0.43
N LEU A 110 -11.64 5.99 0.79
CA LEU A 110 -10.27 6.42 0.47
C LEU A 110 -10.02 6.43 -1.05
N ILE A 111 -10.63 5.51 -1.80
CA ILE A 111 -10.62 5.52 -3.27
C ILE A 111 -11.39 6.74 -3.81
N ASN A 112 -12.53 7.08 -3.22
CA ASN A 112 -13.40 8.18 -3.66
C ASN A 112 -12.79 9.56 -3.37
N GLU A 113 -12.19 9.75 -2.20
CA GLU A 113 -11.44 10.98 -1.86
C GLU A 113 -10.25 11.20 -2.80
N GLY A 114 -9.55 10.12 -3.17
CA GLY A 114 -8.47 10.18 -4.17
C GLY A 114 -8.95 10.60 -5.56
N LYS A 115 -10.24 10.44 -5.89
CA LYS A 115 -10.84 10.94 -7.13
C LYS A 115 -11.20 12.43 -7.02
N TYR A 116 -11.70 12.88 -5.86
CA TYR A 116 -12.08 14.27 -5.63
C TYR A 116 -10.87 15.22 -5.65
N HIS A 117 -9.73 14.84 -5.06
CA HIS A 117 -8.51 15.67 -5.14
C HIS A 117 -7.92 15.76 -6.55
N ARG A 118 -8.23 14.83 -7.47
CA ARG A 118 -7.83 14.92 -8.88
C ARG A 118 -8.71 15.86 -9.72
N SER A 119 -9.96 16.10 -9.32
CA SER A 119 -10.85 17.05 -10.02
C SER A 119 -10.59 18.52 -9.67
N GLU A 120 -9.87 18.80 -8.58
CA GLU A 120 -9.56 20.16 -8.14
C GLU A 120 -8.14 20.62 -8.48
N SER A 121 -7.32 19.78 -9.12
CA SER A 121 -6.03 20.23 -9.64
C SER A 121 -6.26 21.04 -10.92
N PRO A 122 -5.97 22.36 -10.98
CA PRO A 122 -6.12 23.11 -12.21
C PRO A 122 -5.12 22.56 -13.23
N SER A 123 -5.60 22.34 -14.47
CA SER A 123 -4.74 21.97 -15.58
C SER A 123 -3.67 23.05 -15.77
N PRO A 124 -2.36 22.72 -15.74
CA PRO A 124 -1.35 23.67 -16.14
C PRO A 124 -1.42 23.73 -17.67
N ASN A 125 -2.14 24.73 -18.20
CA ASN A 125 -1.82 25.49 -19.39
C ASN A 125 -3.03 26.31 -19.86
N ASN A 126 -2.99 27.60 -19.53
CA ASN A 126 -3.40 28.71 -20.40
C ASN A 126 -2.64 29.96 -19.91
N ALA A 127 -1.34 30.02 -20.23
CA ALA A 127 -0.52 31.23 -20.29
C ALA A 127 0.75 30.92 -21.09
#